data_AF-A0A533VZ56-F1
#
_entry.id   AF-A0A533VZ56-F1
#
_cell.length_a   1.000
_cell.length_b   1.000
_cell.length_c   1.000
_cell.angle_alpha   90.00
_cell.angle_beta   90.00
_cell.angle_gamma   90.00
#
_symmetry.space_group_name_H-M   'P 1'
#
loop_
_entity.id
_entity.type
_entity.pdbx_description
1 polymer ?
#
loop_
_entity_poly.entity_id
_entity_poly.type
_entity_poly.pdbx_seq_one_letter_code
_entity_poly.pdbx_strand_id
1 'polypeptide(L)'
;MVGVSQADVVVNLLIFLIATSLGTELIRHVSRLLHTPLMSLTHAISSVSIVAALIVMVGPKNDFILTLVTVAVALAATNIVSGFMITDRILRLFRRRQRK
;
A
#
# COMPACT_ATOMS: atom_id res chain seq x y z
N MET A 1 8.19 -24.31 -2.75
CA MET A 1 7.06 -23.81 -1.93
C MET A 1 7.51 -23.86 -0.49
N VAL A 2 7.69 -22.70 0.16
CA VAL A 2 8.02 -22.67 1.60
C VAL A 2 6.81 -23.26 2.31
N GLY A 3 6.97 -24.42 2.95
CA GLY A 3 5.91 -25.01 3.74
C GLY A 3 5.62 -24.07 4.90
N VAL A 4 4.43 -23.45 4.90
CA VAL A 4 3.99 -22.60 6.01
C VAL A 4 3.83 -23.51 7.22
N SER A 5 4.71 -23.36 8.21
CA SER A 5 4.62 -24.13 9.45
C SER A 5 3.48 -23.60 10.31
N GLN A 6 2.95 -24.43 11.22
CA GLN A 6 1.92 -23.98 12.18
C GLN A 6 2.42 -22.80 13.03
N ALA A 7 3.72 -22.72 13.29
CA ALA A 7 4.34 -21.59 13.97
C ALA A 7 4.25 -20.30 13.14
N ASP A 8 4.45 -20.38 11.81
CA ASP A 8 4.37 -19.21 10.92
C ASP A 8 2.95 -18.63 10.85
N VAL A 9 1.93 -19.50 10.85
CA VAL A 9 0.51 -19.05 10.87
C VAL A 9 0.21 -18.29 12.16
N VAL A 10 0.62 -18.84 13.31
CA VAL A 10 0.42 -18.20 14.63
C VAL A 10 1.14 -16.86 14.68
N VAL A 11 2.39 -16.79 14.20
CA VAL A 11 3.16 -15.55 14.15
C VAL A 11 2.52 -14.52 13.21
N ASN A 12 2.10 -14.90 12.00
CA ASN A 12 1.44 -14.00 11.05
C ASN A 12 0.11 -13.47 11.59
N LEU A 13 -0.66 -14.31 12.30
CA LEU A 13 -1.90 -13.88 12.96
C LEU A 13 -1.61 -12.86 14.07
N LEU A 14 -0.55 -13.08 14.85
CA LEU A 14 -0.14 -12.16 15.91
C LEU A 14 0.34 -10.82 15.32
N ILE A 15 1.12 -10.85 14.23
CA ILE A 15 1.50 -9.65 13.48
C ILE A 15 0.26 -8.92 12.97
N PHE A 16 -0.71 -9.63 12.38
CA PHE A 16 -1.95 -9.05 11.88
C PHE A 16 -2.75 -8.33 12.98
N LEU A 17 -2.91 -8.97 14.14
CA LEU A 17 -3.63 -8.41 15.28
C LEU A 17 -2.95 -7.15 15.84
N ILE A 18 -1.64 -7.22 16.06
CA ILE A 18 -0.86 -6.08 16.60
C ILE A 18 -0.82 -4.95 15.58
N ALA A 19 -0.56 -5.22 14.30
CA ALA A 19 -0.49 -4.21 13.25
C ALA A 19 -1.83 -3.50 13.04
N THR A 20 -2.94 -4.23 13.06
CA THR A 20 -4.29 -3.64 12.93
C THR A 20 -4.60 -2.74 14.13
N SER A 21 -4.33 -3.22 15.34
CA SER A 21 -4.56 -2.45 16.56
C SER A 21 -3.71 -1.17 16.58
N LEU A 22 -2.42 -1.29 16.28
CA LEU A 22 -1.49 -0.16 16.17
C LEU A 22 -1.91 0.84 15.09
N GLY A 23 -2.33 0.35 13.91
CA GLY A 23 -2.79 1.19 12.82
C GLY A 23 -4.01 2.05 13.20
N THR A 24 -4.97 1.48 13.93
CA THR A 24 -6.13 2.25 14.41
C THR A 24 -5.74 3.34 15.39
N GLU A 25 -4.80 3.06 16.29
CA GLU A 25 -4.35 4.04 17.28
C GLU A 25 -3.55 5.17 16.63
N LEU A 26 -2.71 4.87 15.64
CA LEU A 26 -1.98 5.87 14.87
C LEU A 26 -2.92 6.84 14.13
N ILE A 27 -3.99 6.32 13.51
CA ILE A 27 -4.96 7.15 12.77
C ILE A 27 -5.75 8.07 13.71
N ARG A 28 -6.09 7.61 14.92
CA ARG A 28 -6.82 8.41 15.92
C ARG A 28 -6.05 9.66 16.36
N HIS A 29 -4.72 9.62 16.31
CA HIS A 29 -3.84 10.72 16.74
C HIS A 29 -3.49 11.70 15.62
N VAL A 30 -4.09 11.59 14.44
CA VAL A 30 -3.83 12.52 13.32
C VAL A 30 -4.61 13.83 13.50
N SER A 31 -4.03 14.97 13.12
CA SER A 31 -4.74 16.25 13.11
C SER A 31 -5.89 16.25 12.11
N ARG A 32 -7.01 16.93 12.44
CA ARG A 32 -8.19 17.03 11.56
C ARG A 32 -7.87 17.58 10.17
N LEU A 33 -6.86 18.44 10.07
CA LEU A 33 -6.40 19.03 8.80
C LEU A 33 -5.79 17.99 7.85
N LEU A 34 -5.39 16.83 8.38
CA LEU A 34 -4.69 15.79 7.63
C LEU A 34 -5.59 14.61 7.22
N HIS A 35 -6.88 14.57 7.56
CA HIS A 35 -7.72 13.43 7.17
C HIS A 35 -7.84 13.26 5.65
N THR A 36 -7.96 14.35 4.89
CA THR A 36 -8.02 14.31 3.41
C THR A 36 -6.69 13.85 2.77
N PRO A 37 -5.51 14.40 3.14
CA PRO A 37 -4.25 13.83 2.65
C PRO A 37 -4.00 12.41 3.15
N LEU A 38 -4.43 12.06 4.37
CA LEU A 38 -4.32 10.69 4.90
C LEU A 38 -5.19 9.71 4.10
N MET A 39 -6.39 10.12 3.69
CA MET A 39 -7.27 9.32 2.84
C MET A 39 -6.60 9.02 1.48
N SER A 40 -6.00 10.03 0.85
CA SER A 40 -5.25 9.85 -0.41
C SER A 40 -4.01 8.95 -0.22
N LEU A 41 -3.29 9.14 0.88
CA LEU A 41 -2.09 8.37 1.20
C LEU A 41 -2.41 6.89 1.43
N THR A 42 -3.45 6.59 2.23
CA THR A 42 -3.87 5.21 2.51
C THR A 42 -4.36 4.50 1.25
N HIS A 43 -4.97 5.23 0.31
CA HIS A 43 -5.28 4.70 -1.01
C HIS A 43 -4.00 4.32 -1.78
N ALA A 44 -2.97 5.16 -1.78
CA ALA A 44 -1.68 4.86 -2.42
C ALA A 44 -1.00 3.62 -1.80
N ILE A 45 -0.98 3.52 -0.46
CA ILE A 45 -0.34 2.44 0.29
C ILE A 45 -1.02 1.08 0.04
N SER A 46 -2.33 1.07 -0.22
CA SER A 46 -3.07 -0.16 -0.56
C SER A 46 -2.50 -0.89 -1.79
N SER A 47 -1.73 -0.20 -2.63
CA SER A 47 -1.03 -0.76 -3.78
C SER A 47 0.17 -1.67 -3.43
N VAL A 48 0.37 -2.00 -2.14
CA VAL A 48 1.28 -3.07 -1.70
C VAL A 48 0.97 -4.41 -2.39
N SER A 49 -0.23 -4.58 -2.95
CA SER A 49 -0.61 -5.68 -3.84
C SER A 49 0.35 -5.87 -5.04
N ILE A 50 1.13 -4.86 -5.42
CA ILE A 50 2.21 -5.01 -6.42
C ILE A 50 3.21 -6.10 -6.03
N VAL A 51 3.50 -6.28 -4.73
CA VAL A 51 4.40 -7.32 -4.23
C VAL A 51 3.84 -8.70 -4.56
N ALA A 52 2.55 -8.90 -4.36
CA ALA A 52 1.88 -10.16 -4.71
C ALA A 52 1.93 -10.41 -6.22
N ALA A 53 1.66 -9.37 -7.03
CA ALA A 53 1.74 -9.47 -8.49
C ALA A 53 3.15 -9.84 -8.98
N LEU A 54 4.20 -9.27 -8.37
CA LEU A 54 5.59 -9.59 -8.68
C LEU A 54 5.97 -11.03 -8.29
N ILE A 55 5.46 -11.54 -7.17
CA ILE A 55 5.66 -12.94 -6.78
C ILE A 55 5.04 -13.89 -7.84
N VAL A 56 3.82 -13.60 -8.29
CA VAL A 56 3.17 -14.38 -9.36
C VAL A 56 3.91 -14.22 -10.70
N MET A 57 4.51 -13.04 -10.95
CA MET A 57 5.28 -12.78 -12.17
C MET A 57 6.53 -13.66 -12.31
N VAL A 58 7.14 -14.11 -11.21
CA VAL A 58 8.35 -14.95 -11.27
C VAL A 58 7.99 -16.44 -11.46
N GLY A 59 6.74 -16.83 -11.14
CA GLY A 59 6.30 -18.22 -11.23
C GLY A 59 6.02 -18.72 -12.66
N PRO A 60 5.96 -20.06 -12.85
CA PRO A 60 5.52 -20.66 -14.11
C PRO A 60 4.06 -20.30 -14.40
N LYS A 61 3.75 -19.99 -15.66
CA LYS A 61 2.46 -19.43 -16.08
C LYS A 61 2.22 -19.63 -17.57
N ASN A 62 0.94 -19.65 -17.95
CA ASN A 62 0.48 -19.62 -19.33
C ASN A 62 0.30 -18.17 -19.82
N ASP A 63 0.04 -18.00 -21.12
CA ASP A 63 -0.12 -16.69 -21.75
C ASP A 63 -1.26 -15.86 -21.12
N PHE A 64 -2.32 -16.53 -20.65
CA PHE A 64 -3.43 -15.88 -19.97
C PHE A 64 -3.02 -15.28 -18.61
N ILE A 65 -2.31 -16.04 -17.78
CA ILE A 65 -1.81 -15.55 -16.49
C ILE A 65 -0.75 -14.46 -16.71
N LEU A 66 0.09 -14.59 -17.74
CA LEU A 66 1.09 -13.59 -18.09
C LEU A 66 0.46 -12.23 -18.41
N THR A 67 -0.59 -12.21 -19.23
CA THR A 67 -1.32 -10.97 -19.57
C THR A 67 -1.97 -10.37 -18.34
N LEU A 68 -2.66 -11.17 -17.52
CA LEU A 68 -3.30 -10.69 -16.29
C LEU A 68 -2.30 -10.11 -15.29
N VAL A 69 -1.17 -10.79 -15.04
CA VAL A 69 -0.14 -10.28 -14.14
C VAL A 69 0.50 -9.01 -14.67
N THR A 70 0.72 -8.90 -15.97
CA THR A 70 1.27 -7.69 -16.59
C THR A 70 0.34 -6.49 -16.38
N VAL A 71 -0.96 -6.68 -16.60
CA VAL A 71 -1.98 -5.66 -16.32
C VAL A 71 -2.05 -5.35 -14.83
N ALA A 72 -2.00 -6.35 -13.95
CA ALA A 72 -2.02 -6.16 -12.50
C ALA A 72 -0.84 -5.31 -12.02
N VAL A 73 0.38 -5.55 -12.52
CA VAL A 73 1.55 -4.74 -12.19
C VAL A 73 1.39 -3.30 -12.70
N ALA A 74 0.89 -3.11 -13.93
CA ALA A 74 0.65 -1.77 -14.48
C ALA A 74 -0.39 -0.98 -13.68
N LEU A 75 -1.50 -1.62 -13.29
CA LEU A 75 -2.55 -1.01 -12.47
C LEU A 75 -2.07 -0.71 -11.04
N ALA A 76 -1.29 -1.61 -10.44
CA ALA A 76 -0.72 -1.36 -9.12
C ALA A 76 0.30 -0.22 -9.17
N ALA A 77 1.18 -0.19 -10.18
CA ALA A 77 2.17 0.87 -10.36
C ALA A 77 1.52 2.24 -10.60
N THR A 78 0.49 2.31 -11.44
CA THR A 78 -0.26 3.56 -11.66
C THR A 78 -0.91 4.06 -10.39
N ASN A 79 -1.52 3.19 -9.58
CA ASN A 79 -2.11 3.56 -8.29
C ASN A 79 -1.06 4.13 -7.31
N ILE A 80 0.10 3.48 -7.19
CA ILE A 80 1.25 4.01 -6.41
C ILE A 80 1.59 5.42 -6.87
N VAL A 81 1.90 5.58 -8.17
CA VAL A 81 2.38 6.87 -8.72
C VAL A 81 1.32 7.96 -8.58
N SER A 82 0.06 7.69 -8.94
CA SER A 82 -1.01 8.67 -8.83
C SER A 82 -1.31 9.03 -7.38
N GLY A 83 -1.32 8.06 -6.48
CA GLY A 83 -1.64 8.26 -5.08
C GLY A 83 -0.61 9.13 -4.37
N PHE A 84 0.69 8.88 -4.61
CA PHE A 84 1.75 9.73 -4.06
C PHE A 84 1.80 11.12 -4.72
N MET A 85 1.55 11.24 -6.02
CA MET A 85 1.53 12.53 -6.71
C MET A 85 0.39 13.45 -6.22
N ILE A 86 -0.81 12.90 -6.02
CA ILE A 86 -1.96 13.64 -5.46
C ILE A 86 -1.65 14.05 -4.02
N THR A 87 -1.13 13.13 -3.21
CA THR A 87 -0.79 13.40 -1.82
C THR A 87 0.27 14.51 -1.71
N ASP A 88 1.31 14.50 -2.55
CA ASP A 88 2.31 15.57 -2.58
C ASP A 88 1.70 16.91 -3.01
N ARG A 89 0.77 16.93 -3.96
CA ARG A 89 0.02 18.15 -4.31
C ARG A 89 -0.77 18.70 -3.12
N ILE A 90 -1.45 17.83 -2.36
CA ILE A 90 -2.20 18.24 -1.17
C ILE A 90 -1.26 18.74 -0.08
N LEU A 91 -0.15 18.04 0.18
CA LEU A 91 0.82 18.42 1.22
C LEU A 91 1.56 19.73 0.89
N ARG A 92 1.79 20.03 -0.39
CA ARG A 92 2.35 21.33 -0.81
C ARG A 92 1.45 22.52 -0.46
N LEU A 93 0.14 22.32 -0.29
CA LEU A 93 -0.78 23.39 0.14
C LEU A 93 -0.60 23.76 1.63
N PHE A 94 -0.03 22.87 2.44
CA PHE A 94 0.26 23.14 3.86
C PHE A 94 1.62 23.81 4.09
N ARG A 95 2.49 23.85 3.08
CA ARG A 95 3.76 24.58 3.18
C ARG A 95 3.45 26.06 3.09
N ARG A 96 3.69 26.81 4.17
CA ARG A 96 3.68 28.28 4.13
C ARG A 96 4.62 28.73 3.00
N ARG A 97 4.12 29.57 2.08
CA ARG A 97 4.97 30.25 1.10
C ARG A 97 6.14 30.88 1.87
N GLN A 98 7.36 30.39 1.62
CA GLN A 98 8.57 31.13 1.98
C GLN A 98 8.40 32.52 1.38
N ARG A 99 8.18 33.52 2.23
CA ARG A 99 8.07 34.92 1.83
C ARG A 99 9.49 35.29 1.39
N LYS A 100 9.69 35.44 0.08
CA LYS A 100 10.93 35.99 -0.47
C LYS A 100 11.21 37.36 0.15
#